data_AF-A0A5A9ZVJ5-F1
#
_entry.id   AF-A0A5A9ZVJ5-F1
#
_cell.length_a   1.000
_cell.length_b   1.000
_cell.length_c   1.000
_cell.angle_alpha   90.00
_cell.angle_beta   90.00
_cell.angle_gamma   90.00
#
_symmetry.space_group_name_H-M   'P 1'
#
loop_
_entity.id
_entity.type
_entity.pdbx_description
1 polymer ?
#
loop_
_entity_poly.entity_id
_entity_poly.type
_entity_poly.pdbx_seq_one_letter_code
_entity_poly.pdbx_strand_id
1 'polypeptide(L)' 'MPSTDGPTPRSACVPEALVQQVLSDFDAYARIRTNRDSLLTSARTGPREEEHAFSRLQDTITQLRNCLRSR' A
#
# COMPACT_ATOMS: atom_id res chain seq x y z
N MET A 1 4.05 13.47 39.48
CA MET A 1 3.63 14.26 38.30
C MET A 1 3.85 13.38 37.07
N PRO A 2 2.82 12.85 36.39
CA PRO A 2 3.04 12.13 35.14
C PRO A 2 3.10 13.13 33.98
N SER A 3 4.21 13.10 33.24
CA SER A 3 4.36 13.80 31.97
C SER A 3 3.64 12.99 30.91
N THR A 4 2.40 13.35 30.57
CA THR A 4 1.71 12.73 29.45
C THR A 4 2.17 13.43 28.17
N ASP A 5 3.06 12.73 27.48
CA ASP A 5 3.42 12.82 26.08
C ASP A 5 2.33 13.54 25.24
N GLY A 6 2.69 14.71 24.71
CA GLY A 6 1.81 15.46 23.82
C GLY A 6 1.50 14.66 22.55
N PRO A 7 0.37 14.92 21.88
CA PRO A 7 -0.05 14.16 20.71
C PRO A 7 1.05 14.20 19.66
N THR A 8 1.53 13.01 19.31
CA THR A 8 2.55 12.75 18.28
C THR A 8 2.27 13.63 17.06
N PRO A 9 3.26 14.40 16.57
CA PRO A 9 3.03 15.31 15.45
C PRO A 9 2.54 14.49 14.27
N ARG A 10 1.30 14.78 13.87
CA ARG A 10 0.67 14.34 12.61
C ARG A 10 1.75 14.24 11.56
N SER A 11 2.03 13.01 11.12
CA SER A 11 3.01 12.71 10.09
C SER A 11 2.89 13.74 8.98
N ALA A 12 3.84 14.68 8.95
CA ALA A 12 4.07 15.48 7.77
C ALA A 12 4.18 14.47 6.64
N CYS A 13 3.35 14.60 5.60
CA CYS A 13 3.38 13.63 4.55
C CYS A 13 4.82 13.54 4.01
N VAL A 14 5.51 12.44 4.29
CA VAL A 14 6.85 12.19 3.80
C VAL A 14 6.64 11.46 2.48
N PRO A 15 6.78 12.13 1.32
CA PRO A 15 6.47 11.53 0.03
C PRO A 15 7.29 10.25 -0.18
N GLU A 16 8.51 10.20 0.38
CA GLU A 16 9.38 9.04 0.36
C GLU A 16 8.76 7.80 1.03
N ALA A 17 8.16 7.93 2.21
CA ALA A 17 7.51 6.82 2.91
C ALA A 17 6.30 6.29 2.11
N LEU A 18 5.50 7.18 1.53
CA LEU A 18 4.40 6.80 0.65
C LEU A 18 4.89 6.15 -0.65
N VAL A 19 6.00 6.62 -1.22
CA VAL A 19 6.62 5.99 -2.41
C VAL A 19 7.09 4.57 -2.08
N GLN A 20 7.75 4.35 -0.95
CA GLN A 20 8.14 3.00 -0.49
C GLN A 20 6.92 2.09 -0.31
N GLN A 21 5.82 2.65 0.20
CA GLN A 21 4.58 1.92 0.37
C GLN A 21 3.91 1.57 -0.97
N VAL A 22 3.88 2.48 -1.95
CA VAL A 22 3.39 2.21 -3.32
C VAL A 22 4.21 1.09 -3.97
N LEU A 23 5.54 1.12 -3.84
CA LEU A 23 6.41 0.07 -4.39
C LEU A 23 6.13 -1.29 -3.74
N SER A 24 5.91 -1.32 -2.43
CA SER A 24 5.57 -2.54 -1.68
C SER A 24 4.21 -3.12 -2.10
N ASP A 25 3.18 -2.26 -2.20
CA ASP A 25 1.84 -2.66 -2.65
C ASP A 25 1.85 -3.13 -4.12
N PHE A 26 2.67 -2.50 -4.97
CA PHE A 26 2.86 -2.89 -6.36
C PHE A 26 3.53 -4.27 -6.49
N ASP A 27 4.60 -4.53 -5.75
CA ASP A 27 5.28 -5.83 -5.74
C ASP A 27 4.33 -6.94 -5.26
N ALA A 28 3.53 -6.66 -4.21
CA ALA A 28 2.51 -7.58 -3.72
C ALA A 28 1.45 -7.90 -4.79
N TYR A 29 0.90 -6.87 -5.46
CA TYR A 29 -0.05 -7.05 -6.56
C TYR A 29 0.56 -7.84 -7.73
N ALA A 30 1.79 -7.52 -8.12
CA ALA A 30 2.49 -8.21 -9.22
C ALA A 30 2.68 -9.70 -8.91
N ARG A 31 3.10 -10.05 -7.68
CA ARG A 31 3.20 -11.44 -7.23
C ARG A 31 1.86 -12.16 -7.27
N ILE A 32 0.79 -11.54 -6.76
CA ILE A 32 -0.56 -12.12 -6.76
C ILE A 32 -1.04 -12.37 -8.20
N ARG A 33 -0.80 -11.42 -9.11
CA ARG A 33 -1.15 -11.56 -10.52
C ARG A 33 -0.37 -12.67 -11.20
N THR A 34 0.94 -12.76 -10.98
CA THR A 34 1.78 -13.86 -11.50
C THR A 34 1.33 -15.21 -10.95
N ASN A 35 0.98 -15.27 -9.67
CA ASN A 35 0.49 -16.48 -9.02
C ASN A 35 -0.91 -16.89 -9.51
N ARG A 36 -1.78 -15.93 -9.88
CA ARG A 36 -3.06 -16.22 -10.54
C ARG A 36 -2.89 -16.81 -11.94
N ASP A 37 -1.91 -16.31 -12.70
CA ASP A 37 -1.53 -16.84 -14.01
C ASP A 37 -0.77 -18.18 -13.91
N SER A 38 -0.36 -18.57 -12.70
CA SER A 38 0.38 -19.81 -12.48
C SER A 38 -0.51 -21.03 -12.71
N LEU A 39 0.00 -21.97 -13.51
CA LEU A 39 -0.66 -23.25 -13.82
C LEU A 39 -0.68 -24.21 -12.62
N LEU A 40 0.03 -23.87 -11.54
CA LEU A 40 0.05 -24.65 -10.31
C LEU A 40 -1.17 -24.31 -9.45
N THR A 41 -2.12 -25.25 -9.34
CA THR A 41 -3.35 -25.11 -8.55
C THR A 41 -3.07 -24.72 -7.08
N SER A 42 -1.92 -25.14 -6.53
CA SER A 42 -1.51 -24.81 -5.16
C SER A 42 -1.00 -23.38 -4.96
N ALA A 43 -0.66 -22.67 -6.05
CA ALA A 43 -0.18 -21.28 -6.02
C ALA A 43 -1.26 -20.29 -6.50
N ARG A 44 -2.40 -20.80 -6.98
CA ARG A 44 -3.44 -20.00 -7.62
C ARG A 44 -4.11 -19.09 -6.61
N THR A 45 -3.76 -17.81 -6.66
CA THR A 45 -4.38 -16.78 -5.82
C THR A 45 -5.80 -16.51 -6.32
N GLY A 46 -6.75 -16.34 -5.39
CA GLY A 46 -8.15 -16.14 -5.74
C GLY A 46 -8.38 -14.79 -6.42
N PRO A 47 -9.39 -14.65 -7.30
CA PRO A 47 -9.71 -13.36 -7.94
C PRO A 47 -9.95 -12.24 -6.92
N ARG A 48 -10.51 -12.60 -5.76
CA ARG A 48 -10.81 -11.68 -4.65
C ARG A 48 -9.56 -11.10 -3.97
N GLU A 49 -8.46 -11.86 -3.95
CA GLU A 49 -7.19 -11.41 -3.38
C GLU A 49 -6.47 -10.43 -4.32
N GLU A 50 -6.56 -10.66 -5.64
CA GLU A 50 -6.07 -9.69 -6.62
C GLU A 50 -6.82 -8.35 -6.52
N GLU A 51 -8.15 -8.40 -6.44
CA GLU A 51 -8.98 -7.20 -6.30
C GLU A 51 -8.64 -6.42 -5.02
N HIS A 52 -8.42 -7.12 -3.91
CA HIS A 52 -8.03 -6.49 -2.65
C HIS A 52 -6.64 -5.85 -2.72
N ALA A 53 -5.65 -6.54 -3.32
CA ALA A 53 -4.31 -5.99 -3.51
C ALA A 53 -4.30 -4.78 -4.46
N PHE A 54 -5.09 -4.83 -5.53
CA PHE A 54 -5.24 -3.72 -6.45
C PHE A 54 -5.90 -2.50 -5.80
N SER A 55 -6.98 -2.72 -5.03
CA SER A 55 -7.65 -1.65 -4.28
C SER A 55 -6.70 -0.95 -3.30
N ARG A 56 -5.89 -1.73 -2.58
CA ARG A 56 -4.86 -1.21 -1.66
C ARG A 56 -3.82 -0.36 -2.38
N LEU A 57 -3.32 -0.81 -3.52
CA LEU A 57 -2.39 -0.04 -4.36
C LEU A 57 -3.01 1.29 -4.83
N GLN A 58 -4.28 1.29 -5.23
CA GLN A 58 -4.99 2.50 -5.64
C GLN A 58 -5.14 3.51 -4.50
N ASP A 59 -5.41 3.04 -3.28
CA ASP A 59 -5.53 3.89 -2.09
C ASP A 59 -4.20 4.59 -1.77
N THR A 60 -3.10 3.82 -1.72
CA THR A 60 -1.76 4.36 -1.45
C THR A 60 -1.32 5.37 -2.53
N ILE A 61 -1.61 5.12 -3.82
CA ILE A 61 -1.33 6.08 -4.90
C ILE A 61 -2.17 7.35 -4.73
N THR A 62 -3.45 7.22 -4.36
CA THR A 62 -4.34 8.36 -4.13
C THR A 62 -3.83 9.21 -2.98
N GLN A 63 -3.38 8.58 -1.89
CA GLN A 63 -2.76 9.24 -0.75
C GLN A 63 -1.47 9.98 -1.14
N LEU A 64 -0.60 9.36 -1.93
CA LEU A 64 0.61 10.00 -2.46
C LEU A 64 0.27 11.20 -3.33
N ARG A 65 -0.71 11.11 -4.22
CA ARG A 65 -1.15 12.23 -5.06
C ARG A 65 -1.71 13.38 -4.24
N ASN A 66 -2.54 13.10 -3.24
CA ASN A 66 -3.11 14.12 -2.37
C ASN A 66 -2.03 14.82 -1.55
N CYS A 67 -1.04 14.07 -1.09
CA CYS A 67 0.14 14.60 -0.44
C CYS A 67 0.96 15.53 -1.33
N LEU A 68 1.25 15.12 -2.57
CA LEU A 68 2.01 15.93 -3.52
C LEU A 68 1.27 17.20 -3.96
N ARG A 69 -0.08 17.18 -3.97
CA ARG A 69 -0.92 18.34 -4.30
C ARG A 69 -1.13 19.33 -3.15
N SER A 70 -0.87 18.90 -1.92
CA SER A 70 -1.02 19.72 -0.71
C SER A 70 0.27 20.47 -0.34
N ARG A 71 1.27 20.43 -1.21
CA ARG A 71 2.58 21.06 -1.06
C ARG A 71 2.73 22.18 -2.07
#